data_AF-A0A356L3N0-F1
#
_entry.id   AF-A0A356L3N0-F1
#
_cell.length_a   1.000
_cell.length_b   1.000
_cell.length_c   1.000
_cell.angle_alpha   90.00
_cell.angle_beta   90.00
_cell.angle_gamma   90.00
#
_symmetry.space_group_name_H-M   'P 1'
#
loop_
_entity.id
_entity.type
_entity.pdbx_description
1 polymer ?
#
loop_
_entity_poly.entity_id
_entity_poly.type
_entity_poly.pdbx_seq_one_letter_code
_entity_poly.pdbx_strand_id
1 'polypeptide(L)'
;MKKTRKAFMQEHPVMYAAMTTFSFLLILYLTAFVTKGVEIPGYGGLLLREESALILTMLFLKGTGMLSEIRWEQDNFMDTLKAGAFVLLLDILLLQYERILMIEEDCLPWTQIFLFLGFIFLVGFLEETVFRGIIEENLIRSFKSCALGRLKAAYCTGILFGLAHIINRSWSSSMEAVLYQMLQNVVIGIYLSLIYARARNVVGMIFLHAFYDFTSLMMSGIYGIGSLQEGVQSMDAASLWVLLIYLGPIIYLTIRIHLDEKRTALRKRREDAFDQRLLMIK
;
A
#
# COMPACT_ATOMS: atom_id res chain seq x y z
N MET A 1 29.13 2.26 -3.17
CA MET A 1 27.78 1.70 -2.96
C MET A 1 26.67 2.40 -3.75
N LYS A 2 26.36 3.70 -3.55
CA LYS A 2 25.19 4.35 -4.19
C LYS A 2 25.16 4.29 -5.73
N LYS A 3 26.31 4.52 -6.40
CA LYS A 3 26.42 4.43 -7.87
C LYS A 3 26.15 3.00 -8.38
N THR A 4 26.72 1.99 -7.73
CA THR A 4 26.53 0.58 -8.07
C THR A 4 25.08 0.12 -7.87
N ARG A 5 24.42 0.55 -6.78
CA ARG A 5 22.99 0.24 -6.54
C ARG A 5 22.10 0.83 -7.62
N LYS A 6 22.29 2.12 -7.95
CA LYS A 6 21.47 2.79 -8.97
C LYS A 6 21.65 2.17 -10.36
N ALA A 7 22.88 1.77 -10.71
CA ALA A 7 23.15 1.04 -11.94
C ALA A 7 22.40 -0.30 -11.97
N PHE A 8 22.53 -1.10 -10.91
CA PHE A 8 21.80 -2.38 -10.79
C PHE A 8 20.28 -2.22 -10.88
N MET A 9 19.71 -1.20 -10.23
CA MET A 9 18.28 -0.90 -10.29
C MET A 9 17.80 -0.52 -11.71
N GLN A 10 18.65 0.14 -12.49
CA GLN A 10 18.33 0.50 -13.87
C GLN A 10 18.44 -0.70 -14.81
N GLU A 11 19.43 -1.56 -14.62
CA GLU A 11 19.66 -2.77 -15.41
C GLU A 11 18.66 -3.89 -15.08
N HIS A 12 18.33 -4.04 -13.80
CA HIS A 12 17.50 -5.12 -13.28
C HIS A 12 16.38 -4.62 -12.33
N PRO A 13 15.45 -3.78 -12.82
CA PRO A 13 14.45 -3.12 -11.98
C PRO A 13 13.54 -4.09 -11.21
N VAL A 14 13.10 -5.18 -11.84
CA VAL A 14 12.24 -6.19 -11.20
C VAL A 14 12.98 -6.98 -10.13
N MET A 15 14.24 -7.35 -10.37
CA MET A 15 15.06 -8.03 -9.36
C MET A 15 15.34 -7.12 -8.17
N TYR A 16 15.62 -5.83 -8.42
CA TYR A 16 15.77 -4.85 -7.36
C TYR A 16 14.50 -4.71 -6.50
N ALA A 17 13.32 -4.67 -7.13
CA ALA A 17 12.04 -4.68 -6.44
C ALA A 17 11.87 -5.94 -5.57
N ALA A 18 12.08 -7.12 -6.14
CA ALA A 18 11.97 -8.39 -5.42
C ALA A 18 12.95 -8.50 -4.24
N MET A 19 14.20 -8.09 -4.40
CA MET A 19 15.19 -8.06 -3.32
C MET A 19 14.81 -7.08 -2.21
N THR A 20 14.21 -5.93 -2.56
CA THR A 20 13.73 -4.96 -1.59
C THR A 20 12.55 -5.53 -0.80
N THR A 21 11.57 -6.16 -1.47
CA THR A 21 10.47 -6.89 -0.82
C THR A 21 11.00 -7.99 0.10
N PHE A 22 11.95 -8.81 -0.36
CA PHE A 22 12.54 -9.86 0.47
C PHE A 22 13.26 -9.31 1.71
N SER A 23 14.02 -8.23 1.55
CA SER A 23 14.70 -7.57 2.68
C SER A 23 13.70 -7.02 3.69
N PHE A 24 12.59 -6.44 3.20
CA PHE A 24 11.50 -5.98 4.04
C PHE A 24 10.85 -7.14 4.81
N LEU A 25 10.51 -8.24 4.13
CA LEU A 25 9.96 -9.44 4.76
C LEU A 25 10.90 -10.05 5.80
N LEU A 26 12.21 -10.03 5.55
CA LEU A 26 13.21 -10.50 6.52
C LEU A 26 13.18 -9.62 7.78
N ILE A 27 13.05 -8.31 7.66
CA ILE A 27 12.91 -7.40 8.81
C ILE A 27 11.62 -7.70 9.58
N LEU A 28 10.48 -7.86 8.90
CA LEU A 28 9.21 -8.24 9.53
C LEU A 28 9.32 -9.58 10.25
N TYR A 29 9.96 -10.56 9.63
CA TYR A 29 10.16 -11.88 10.23
C TYR A 29 11.05 -11.81 11.48
N LEU A 30 12.18 -11.10 11.39
CA LEU A 30 13.12 -10.95 12.51
C LEU A 30 12.47 -10.21 13.69
N THR A 31 11.71 -9.14 13.42
CA THR A 31 11.01 -8.40 14.48
C THR A 31 9.94 -9.26 15.12
N ALA A 32 9.11 -9.97 14.33
CA ALA A 32 8.15 -10.93 14.84
C ALA A 32 8.80 -12.04 15.68
N PHE A 33 9.99 -12.51 15.28
CA PHE A 33 10.74 -13.52 16.03
C PHE A 33 11.29 -12.98 17.35
N VAL A 34 11.86 -11.78 17.35
CA VAL A 34 12.46 -11.16 18.55
C VAL A 34 11.39 -10.72 19.56
N THR A 35 10.23 -10.26 19.09
CA THR A 35 9.10 -9.90 19.96
C THR A 35 8.23 -11.10 20.32
N LYS A 36 8.59 -12.32 19.89
CA LYS A 36 7.84 -13.53 20.20
C LYS A 36 7.83 -13.77 21.71
N GLY A 37 6.65 -13.96 22.28
CA GLY A 37 6.47 -14.19 23.72
C GLY A 37 6.47 -12.91 24.57
N VAL A 38 6.55 -11.73 23.96
CA VAL A 38 6.28 -10.47 24.64
C VAL A 38 4.76 -10.28 24.71
N GLU A 39 4.19 -10.52 25.89
CA GLU A 39 2.75 -10.41 26.12
C GLU A 39 2.40 -9.00 26.62
N ILE A 40 1.99 -8.13 25.70
CA ILE A 40 1.38 -6.84 26.02
C ILE A 40 -0.10 -6.92 25.61
N PRO A 41 -1.05 -6.56 26.50
CA PRO A 41 -2.47 -6.70 26.23
C PRO A 41 -2.94 -5.98 24.96
N GLY A 42 -3.90 -6.60 24.27
CA GLY A 42 -4.55 -6.08 23.06
C GLY A 42 -3.54 -5.80 21.95
N TYR A 43 -3.60 -4.60 21.38
CA TYR A 43 -2.73 -4.22 20.25
C TYR A 43 -1.31 -3.83 20.64
N GLY A 44 -0.99 -3.75 21.94
CA GLY A 44 0.32 -3.28 22.38
C GLY A 44 1.50 -4.14 21.91
N GLY A 45 1.33 -5.47 21.86
CA GLY A 45 2.37 -6.37 21.36
C GLY A 45 2.59 -6.25 19.85
N LEU A 46 1.49 -6.07 19.10
CA LEU A 46 1.54 -5.83 17.65
C LEU A 46 2.17 -4.46 17.34
N LEU A 47 1.78 -3.41 18.09
CA LEU A 47 2.36 -2.09 17.96
C LEU A 47 3.89 -2.12 18.18
N LEU A 48 4.35 -2.73 19.27
CA LEU A 48 5.79 -2.84 19.58
C LEU A 48 6.57 -3.52 18.43
N ARG A 49 5.97 -4.55 17.83
CA ARG A 49 6.55 -5.25 16.68
C ARG A 49 6.66 -4.33 15.47
N GLU A 50 5.59 -3.63 15.10
CA GLU A 50 5.60 -2.71 13.95
C GLU A 50 6.50 -1.49 14.18
N GLU A 51 6.58 -0.95 15.39
CA GLU A 51 7.55 0.08 15.78
C GLU A 51 8.99 -0.41 15.57
N SER A 52 9.29 -1.63 16.04
CA SER A 52 10.60 -2.25 15.86
C SER A 52 10.92 -2.47 14.37
N ALA A 53 9.95 -2.95 13.59
CA ALA A 53 10.09 -3.13 12.16
C ALA A 53 10.30 -1.81 11.41
N LEU A 54 9.58 -0.76 11.80
CA LEU A 54 9.76 0.59 11.27
C LEU A 54 11.18 1.09 11.54
N ILE A 55 11.66 1.01 12.77
CA ILE A 55 13.02 1.46 13.12
C ILE A 55 14.06 0.74 12.27
N LEU A 56 14.01 -0.60 12.23
CA LEU A 56 14.96 -1.40 11.44
C LEU A 56 14.87 -1.12 9.94
N THR A 57 13.66 -0.94 9.42
CA THR A 57 13.44 -0.57 8.02
C THR A 57 14.03 0.80 7.72
N MET A 58 13.81 1.80 8.55
CA MET A 58 14.36 3.14 8.36
C MET A 58 15.89 3.16 8.47
N LEU A 59 16.47 2.37 9.37
CA LEU A 59 17.92 2.17 9.45
C LEU A 59 18.48 1.50 8.19
N PHE A 60 17.82 0.45 7.70
CA PHE A 60 18.17 -0.23 6.45
C PHE A 60 18.09 0.73 5.26
N LEU A 61 16.99 1.48 5.10
CA LEU A 61 16.80 2.45 4.02
C LEU A 61 17.82 3.59 4.11
N LYS A 62 18.19 4.04 5.30
CA LYS A 62 19.23 5.05 5.52
C LYS A 62 20.61 4.51 5.14
N GLY A 63 20.98 3.33 5.66
CA GLY A 63 22.28 2.69 5.43
C GLY A 63 22.50 2.30 3.97
N THR A 64 21.46 1.84 3.28
CA THR A 64 21.51 1.60 1.84
C THR A 64 21.47 2.90 1.04
N GLY A 65 20.91 3.99 1.58
CA GLY A 65 20.75 5.27 0.90
C GLY A 65 19.52 5.34 -0.01
N MET A 66 18.49 4.56 0.31
CA MET A 66 17.18 4.51 -0.35
C MET A 66 16.23 5.56 0.23
N LEU A 67 16.41 5.97 1.48
CA LEU A 67 15.55 6.98 2.14
C LEU A 67 15.49 8.31 1.37
N SER A 68 16.58 8.72 0.71
CA SER A 68 16.64 9.92 -0.12
C SER A 68 15.91 9.82 -1.48
N GLU A 69 15.39 8.64 -1.82
CA GLU A 69 14.67 8.42 -3.09
C GLU A 69 13.17 8.69 -2.97
N ILE A 70 12.67 8.63 -1.73
CA ILE A 70 11.28 8.86 -1.37
C ILE A 70 10.96 10.34 -1.55
N ARG A 71 9.83 10.59 -2.20
CA ARG A 71 9.27 11.93 -2.32
C ARG A 71 8.28 12.11 -1.18
N TRP A 72 8.63 12.93 -0.19
CA TRP A 72 7.75 13.21 0.95
C TRP A 72 6.90 14.47 0.74
N GLU A 73 7.46 15.47 0.07
CA GLU A 73 6.77 16.71 -0.25
C GLU A 73 6.02 16.56 -1.57
N GLN A 74 4.70 16.40 -1.49
CA GLN A 74 3.80 16.20 -2.63
C GLN A 74 2.54 17.04 -2.42
N ASP A 75 2.20 17.89 -3.40
CA ASP A 75 1.09 18.85 -3.35
C ASP A 75 -0.26 18.30 -3.88
N ASN A 76 -0.31 17.01 -4.19
CA ASN A 76 -1.40 16.35 -4.90
C ASN A 76 -2.11 15.27 -4.08
N PHE A 77 -2.15 15.41 -2.75
CA PHE A 77 -2.83 14.49 -1.84
C PHE A 77 -4.29 14.23 -2.24
N MET A 78 -4.99 15.29 -2.67
CA MET A 78 -6.37 15.20 -3.12
C MET A 78 -6.54 14.36 -4.39
N ASP A 79 -5.53 14.28 -5.25
CA ASP A 79 -5.59 13.42 -6.43
C ASP A 79 -5.50 11.94 -6.07
N THR A 80 -4.79 11.60 -4.98
CA THR A 80 -4.83 10.27 -4.38
C THR A 80 -6.22 9.94 -3.87
N LEU A 81 -6.85 10.84 -3.10
CA LEU A 81 -8.21 10.61 -2.60
C LEU A 81 -9.23 10.46 -3.74
N LYS A 82 -9.14 11.27 -4.81
CA LYS A 82 -10.01 11.14 -5.98
C LYS A 82 -9.81 9.82 -6.71
N ALA A 83 -8.56 9.37 -6.85
CA ALA A 83 -8.26 8.09 -7.48
C ALA A 83 -8.68 6.90 -6.59
N GLY A 84 -8.61 7.05 -5.27
CA GLY A 84 -9.08 6.09 -4.25
C GLY A 84 -10.53 6.28 -3.80
N ALA A 85 -11.32 7.13 -4.47
CA ALA A 85 -12.68 7.44 -4.02
C ALA A 85 -13.59 6.20 -3.96
N PHE A 86 -13.34 5.20 -4.81
CA PHE A 86 -14.08 3.95 -4.78
C PHE A 86 -13.81 3.15 -3.50
N VAL A 87 -12.55 2.94 -3.11
CA VAL A 87 -12.23 2.23 -1.86
C VAL A 87 -12.69 3.03 -0.65
N LEU A 88 -12.50 4.35 -0.63
CA LEU A 88 -13.04 5.21 0.44
C LEU A 88 -14.55 5.05 0.62
N LEU A 89 -15.30 4.97 -0.48
CA LEU A 89 -16.74 4.74 -0.42
C LEU A 89 -17.06 3.36 0.17
N LEU A 90 -16.35 2.31 -0.27
CA LEU A 90 -16.54 0.96 0.28
C LEU A 90 -16.19 0.89 1.77
N ASP A 91 -15.07 1.47 2.17
CA ASP A 91 -14.60 1.53 3.55
C ASP A 91 -15.61 2.27 4.44
N ILE A 92 -16.18 3.39 3.96
CA ILE A 92 -17.24 4.11 4.68
C ILE A 92 -18.49 3.23 4.83
N LEU A 93 -18.90 2.50 3.78
CA LEU A 93 -20.06 1.60 3.84
C LEU A 93 -19.82 0.43 4.80
N LEU A 94 -18.62 -0.16 4.77
CA LEU A 94 -18.20 -1.22 5.70
C LEU A 94 -18.22 -0.71 7.13
N LEU A 95 -17.65 0.48 7.37
CA LEU A 95 -17.66 1.14 8.67
C LEU A 95 -19.09 1.35 9.19
N GLN A 96 -20.04 1.77 8.33
CA GLN A 96 -21.44 1.90 8.74
C GLN A 96 -22.06 0.55 9.08
N TYR A 97 -21.81 -0.48 8.27
CA TYR A 97 -22.32 -1.82 8.47
C TYR A 97 -21.83 -2.42 9.80
N GLU A 98 -20.52 -2.40 10.03
CA GLU A 98 -19.94 -2.93 11.27
C GLU A 98 -20.40 -2.15 12.50
N ARG A 99 -20.52 -0.81 12.42
CA ARG A 99 -21.05 -0.01 13.54
C ARG A 99 -22.48 -0.40 13.92
N ILE A 100 -23.32 -0.77 12.93
CA ILE A 100 -24.67 -1.25 13.19
C ILE A 100 -24.64 -2.61 13.90
N LEU A 101 -23.75 -3.51 13.49
CA LEU A 101 -23.58 -4.80 14.16
C LEU A 101 -23.10 -4.67 15.61
N MET A 102 -22.32 -3.64 15.91
CA MET A 102 -21.69 -3.42 17.21
C MET A 102 -22.47 -2.44 18.11
N ILE A 103 -23.75 -2.19 17.85
CA ILE A 103 -24.53 -1.14 18.55
C ILE A 103 -24.77 -1.47 20.03
N GLU A 104 -24.77 -2.74 20.40
CA GLU A 104 -24.95 -3.22 21.78
C GLU A 104 -23.60 -3.55 22.47
N GLU A 105 -22.50 -3.47 21.73
CA GLU A 105 -21.17 -3.85 22.21
C GLU A 105 -20.45 -2.64 22.82
N ASP A 106 -19.82 -2.85 23.97
CA ASP A 106 -19.00 -1.83 24.61
C ASP A 106 -17.68 -1.64 23.87
N CYS A 107 -17.27 -0.38 23.71
CA CYS A 107 -15.95 -0.07 23.19
C CYS A 107 -14.86 -0.48 24.19
N LEU A 108 -13.71 -0.89 23.66
CA LEU A 108 -12.48 -1.06 24.43
C LEU A 108 -12.07 0.25 25.13
N PRO A 109 -11.29 0.16 26.23
CA PRO A 109 -10.71 1.35 26.85
C PRO A 109 -9.92 2.18 25.85
N TRP A 110 -9.95 3.51 25.99
CA TRP A 110 -9.24 4.44 25.11
C TRP A 110 -7.77 4.10 24.89
N THR A 111 -7.09 3.54 25.91
CA THR A 111 -5.70 3.09 25.79
C THR A 111 -5.54 2.02 24.71
N GLN A 112 -6.42 1.02 24.66
CA GLN A 112 -6.39 -0.04 23.66
C GLN A 112 -6.76 0.48 22.28
N ILE A 113 -7.73 1.40 22.20
CA ILE A 113 -8.08 2.07 20.94
C ILE A 113 -6.89 2.86 20.38
N PHE A 114 -6.16 3.61 21.22
CA PHE A 114 -4.98 4.34 20.76
C PHE A 114 -3.84 3.41 20.33
N LEU A 115 -3.64 2.27 21.02
CA LEU A 115 -2.67 1.25 20.59
C LEU A 115 -3.06 0.66 19.22
N PHE A 116 -4.33 0.39 19.01
CA PHE A 116 -4.87 -0.07 17.72
C PHE A 116 -4.65 0.97 16.62
N LEU A 117 -5.05 2.23 16.83
CA LEU A 117 -4.87 3.30 15.85
C LEU A 117 -3.38 3.52 15.51
N GLY A 118 -2.51 3.46 16.51
CA GLY A 118 -1.06 3.50 16.31
C GLY A 118 -0.58 2.35 15.45
N PHE A 119 -1.02 1.12 15.74
CA PHE A 119 -0.65 -0.07 14.99
C PHE A 119 -1.06 0.06 13.51
N ILE A 120 -2.32 0.42 13.24
CA ILE A 120 -2.83 0.57 11.87
C ILE A 120 -2.09 1.65 11.10
N PHE A 121 -1.83 2.80 11.75
CA PHE A 121 -1.03 3.84 11.12
C PHE A 121 0.38 3.37 10.80
N LEU A 122 1.04 2.64 11.70
CA LEU A 122 2.39 2.13 11.47
C LEU A 122 2.46 1.10 10.36
N VAL A 123 1.48 0.19 10.25
CA VAL A 123 1.37 -0.75 9.13
C VAL A 123 1.28 0.01 7.81
N GLY A 124 0.30 0.90 7.68
CA GLY A 124 0.13 1.71 6.47
C GLY A 124 1.36 2.58 6.16
N PHE A 125 1.98 3.17 7.19
CA PHE A 125 3.21 3.95 7.02
C PHE A 125 4.35 3.09 6.49
N LEU A 126 4.59 1.95 7.12
CA LEU A 126 5.70 1.05 6.81
C LEU A 126 5.57 0.45 5.41
N GLU A 127 4.41 -0.13 5.12
CA GLU A 127 4.16 -0.81 3.86
C GLU A 127 4.16 0.17 2.68
N GLU A 128 3.48 1.32 2.79
CA GLU A 128 3.43 2.28 1.68
C GLU A 128 4.78 2.98 1.46
N THR A 129 5.55 3.21 2.52
CA THR A 129 6.93 3.74 2.39
C THR A 129 7.79 2.80 1.55
N VAL A 130 7.71 1.49 1.78
CA VAL A 130 8.51 0.49 1.05
C VAL A 130 7.93 0.23 -0.34
N PHE A 131 6.65 -0.09 -0.45
CA PHE A 131 6.07 -0.51 -1.73
C PHE A 131 5.87 0.67 -2.68
N ARG A 132 5.34 1.81 -2.22
CA ARG A 132 5.01 2.93 -3.12
C ARG A 132 6.15 3.94 -3.17
N GLY A 133 6.69 4.29 -1.99
CA GLY A 133 7.78 5.26 -1.86
C GLY A 133 9.12 4.81 -2.46
N ILE A 134 9.41 3.50 -2.41
CA ILE A 134 10.66 2.93 -2.90
C ILE A 134 10.45 2.04 -4.12
N ILE A 135 9.71 0.93 -4.00
CA ILE A 135 9.64 -0.09 -5.05
C ILE A 135 8.98 0.48 -6.30
N GLU A 136 7.74 0.94 -6.19
CA GLU A 136 6.96 1.39 -7.33
C GLU A 136 7.56 2.66 -7.96
N GLU A 137 7.95 3.63 -7.13
CA GLU A 137 8.58 4.87 -7.61
C GLU A 137 9.85 4.59 -8.43
N ASN A 138 10.67 3.62 -8.01
CA ASN A 138 11.86 3.24 -8.77
C ASN A 138 11.50 2.45 -10.04
N LEU A 139 10.52 1.55 -10.00
CA LEU A 139 10.01 0.87 -11.19
C LEU A 139 9.46 1.86 -12.23
N ILE A 140 8.72 2.89 -11.80
CA ILE A 140 8.21 3.96 -12.69
C ILE A 140 9.36 4.73 -13.35
N ARG A 141 10.46 4.97 -12.62
CA ARG A 141 11.66 5.63 -13.17
C ARG A 141 12.37 4.73 -14.17
N SER A 142 12.48 3.44 -13.89
CA SER A 142 13.18 2.47 -14.76
C SER A 142 12.37 2.08 -16.01
N PHE A 143 11.06 1.90 -15.92
CA PHE A 143 10.22 1.52 -17.06
C PHE A 143 9.84 2.68 -17.99
N LYS A 144 10.48 3.84 -17.81
CA LYS A 144 10.13 5.13 -18.43
C LYS A 144 8.76 5.58 -17.92
N SER A 145 8.64 6.85 -17.51
CA SER A 145 7.41 7.36 -16.87
C SER A 145 6.22 7.59 -17.83
N CYS A 146 6.12 6.80 -18.90
CA CYS A 146 4.94 6.76 -19.78
C CYS A 146 3.81 5.93 -19.17
N ALA A 147 2.59 5.98 -19.73
CA ALA A 147 1.43 5.24 -19.20
C ALA A 147 1.72 3.74 -19.07
N LEU A 148 2.28 3.11 -20.11
CA LEU A 148 2.61 1.69 -20.09
C LEU A 148 3.67 1.36 -19.03
N GLY A 149 4.68 2.22 -18.85
CA GLY A 149 5.71 2.02 -17.84
C GLY A 149 5.15 2.14 -16.41
N ARG A 150 4.26 3.11 -16.17
CA ARG A 150 3.56 3.26 -14.90
C ARG A 150 2.66 2.07 -14.58
N LEU A 151 1.95 1.53 -15.58
CA LEU A 151 1.15 0.32 -15.40
C LEU A 151 2.01 -0.90 -15.09
N LYS A 152 3.11 -1.12 -15.82
CA LYS A 152 4.05 -2.21 -15.51
C LYS A 152 4.57 -2.13 -14.08
N ALA A 153 4.92 -0.93 -13.61
CA ALA A 153 5.33 -0.70 -12.23
C ALA A 153 4.21 -1.02 -11.22
N ALA A 154 2.99 -0.55 -11.48
CA ALA A 154 1.84 -0.76 -10.60
C ALA A 154 1.50 -2.24 -10.44
N TYR A 155 1.40 -2.98 -11.55
CA TYR A 155 1.10 -4.41 -11.52
C TYR A 155 2.22 -5.21 -10.85
N CYS A 156 3.49 -4.91 -11.17
CA CYS A 156 4.63 -5.58 -10.54
C CYS A 156 4.65 -5.35 -9.02
N THR A 157 4.48 -4.11 -8.57
CA THR A 157 4.44 -3.76 -7.14
C THR A 157 3.24 -4.38 -6.45
N GLY A 158 2.05 -4.32 -7.05
CA GLY A 158 0.83 -4.89 -6.48
C GLY A 158 0.90 -6.41 -6.31
N ILE A 159 1.51 -7.11 -7.26
CA ILE A 159 1.78 -8.55 -7.13
C ILE A 159 2.76 -8.81 -5.99
N LEU A 160 3.89 -8.09 -5.93
CA LEU A 160 4.87 -8.25 -4.85
C LEU A 160 4.25 -7.97 -3.48
N PHE A 161 3.38 -6.96 -3.38
CA PHE A 161 2.64 -6.60 -2.18
C PHE A 161 1.72 -7.74 -1.72
N GLY A 162 0.89 -8.28 -2.63
CA GLY A 162 0.02 -9.41 -2.30
C GLY A 162 0.81 -10.65 -1.90
N LEU A 163 1.90 -10.96 -2.60
CA LEU A 163 2.76 -12.09 -2.27
C LEU A 163 3.49 -11.94 -0.94
N ALA A 164 3.79 -10.70 -0.51
CA ALA A 164 4.45 -10.43 0.77
C ALA A 164 3.62 -10.91 1.98
N HIS A 165 2.30 -11.06 1.83
CA HIS A 165 1.41 -11.55 2.88
C HIS A 165 1.63 -13.03 3.24
N ILE A 166 2.49 -13.75 2.52
CA ILE A 166 3.01 -15.05 2.96
C ILE A 166 3.61 -14.98 4.37
N ILE A 167 4.07 -13.79 4.82
CA ILE A 167 4.58 -13.56 6.18
C ILE A 167 3.58 -13.97 7.26
N ASN A 168 2.27 -13.90 6.97
CA ASN A 168 1.20 -14.21 7.89
C ASN A 168 1.15 -15.70 8.25
N ARG A 169 1.77 -16.57 7.44
CA ARG A 169 1.99 -17.97 7.80
C ARG A 169 2.83 -18.12 9.07
N SER A 170 3.70 -17.15 9.37
CA SER A 170 4.53 -17.12 10.57
C SER A 170 3.70 -16.94 11.85
N TRP A 171 2.42 -16.57 11.71
CA TRP A 171 1.46 -16.37 12.81
C TRP A 171 0.40 -17.48 12.88
N SER A 172 0.76 -18.69 12.46
CA SER A 172 -0.05 -19.90 12.65
C SER A 172 -1.38 -19.94 11.88
N SER A 173 -1.53 -19.16 10.81
CA SER A 173 -2.63 -19.35 9.85
C SER A 173 -2.39 -20.59 8.99
N SER A 174 -3.48 -21.27 8.59
CA SER A 174 -3.38 -22.39 7.64
C SER A 174 -2.79 -21.89 6.32
N MET A 175 -2.03 -22.74 5.62
CA MET A 175 -1.45 -22.36 4.33
C MET A 175 -2.55 -21.98 3.33
N GLU A 176 -3.66 -22.71 3.35
CA GLU A 176 -4.82 -22.47 2.49
C GLU A 176 -5.41 -21.06 2.72
N ALA A 177 -5.66 -20.68 3.97
CA ALA A 177 -6.19 -19.35 4.29
C ALA A 177 -5.23 -18.22 3.90
N VAL A 178 -3.92 -18.42 4.10
CA VAL A 178 -2.89 -17.46 3.65
C VAL A 178 -2.86 -17.35 2.13
N LEU A 179 -3.07 -18.43 1.38
CA LEU A 179 -3.14 -18.36 -0.08
C LEU A 179 -4.36 -17.55 -0.55
N TYR A 180 -5.53 -17.73 0.08
CA TYR A 180 -6.70 -16.89 -0.22
C TYR A 180 -6.44 -15.42 0.09
N GLN A 181 -5.80 -15.13 1.23
CA GLN A 181 -5.38 -13.78 1.60
C GLN A 181 -4.43 -13.17 0.56
N MET A 182 -3.41 -13.92 0.14
CA MET A 182 -2.44 -13.44 -0.85
C MET A 182 -3.13 -13.12 -2.18
N LEU A 183 -4.07 -13.95 -2.65
CA LEU A 183 -4.82 -13.70 -3.88
C LEU A 183 -5.67 -12.42 -3.78
N GLN A 184 -6.36 -12.22 -2.67
CA GLN A 184 -7.10 -10.99 -2.38
C GLN A 184 -6.15 -9.77 -2.36
N ASN A 185 -5.03 -9.88 -1.68
CA ASN A 185 -4.09 -8.78 -1.50
C ASN A 185 -3.28 -8.48 -2.76
N VAL A 186 -3.15 -9.42 -3.71
CA VAL A 186 -2.63 -9.12 -5.05
C VAL A 186 -3.58 -8.16 -5.77
N VAL A 187 -4.89 -8.40 -5.71
CA VAL A 187 -5.87 -7.54 -6.39
C VAL A 187 -5.97 -6.16 -5.74
N ILE A 188 -6.07 -6.10 -4.40
CA ILE A 188 -6.06 -4.83 -3.67
C ILE A 188 -4.73 -4.11 -3.87
N GLY A 189 -3.62 -4.84 -3.80
CA GLY A 189 -2.27 -4.31 -4.04
C GLY A 189 -2.13 -3.68 -5.41
N ILE A 190 -2.63 -4.34 -6.48
CA ILE A 190 -2.68 -3.77 -7.83
C ILE A 190 -3.55 -2.50 -7.85
N TYR A 191 -4.71 -2.53 -7.23
CA TYR A 191 -5.60 -1.38 -7.18
C TYR A 191 -4.95 -0.16 -6.49
N LEU A 192 -4.37 -0.34 -5.31
CA LEU A 192 -3.64 0.70 -4.58
C LEU A 192 -2.43 1.21 -5.38
N SER A 193 -1.69 0.32 -6.03
CA SER A 193 -0.58 0.74 -6.90
C SER A 193 -1.07 1.52 -8.14
N LEU A 194 -2.24 1.22 -8.70
CA LEU A 194 -2.81 2.03 -9.78
C LEU A 194 -3.21 3.45 -9.33
N ILE A 195 -3.65 3.61 -8.08
CA ILE A 195 -3.86 4.93 -7.47
C ILE A 195 -2.53 5.68 -7.40
N TYR A 196 -1.48 5.05 -6.87
CA TYR A 196 -0.15 5.65 -6.80
C TYR A 196 0.44 5.97 -8.17
N ALA A 197 0.27 5.10 -9.17
CA ALA A 197 0.70 5.34 -10.55
C ALA A 197 0.05 6.57 -11.20
N ARG A 198 -1.11 7.04 -10.69
CA ARG A 198 -1.73 8.30 -11.11
C ARG A 198 -1.28 9.48 -10.26
N ALA A 199 -1.35 9.36 -8.94
CA ALA A 199 -1.18 10.50 -8.03
C ALA A 199 0.26 10.68 -7.53
N ARG A 200 1.06 9.61 -7.44
CA ARG A 200 2.45 9.63 -6.96
C ARG A 200 2.63 10.34 -5.62
N ASN A 201 1.67 10.15 -4.72
CA ASN A 201 1.67 10.74 -3.37
C ASN A 201 1.73 9.64 -2.31
N VAL A 202 2.86 9.50 -1.63
CA VAL A 202 3.08 8.43 -0.64
C VAL A 202 2.25 8.70 0.61
N VAL A 203 2.18 9.95 1.07
CA VAL A 203 1.41 10.32 2.27
C VAL A 203 -0.09 10.03 2.07
N GLY A 204 -0.62 10.31 0.87
CA GLY A 204 -1.98 9.94 0.49
C GLY A 204 -2.23 8.45 0.50
N MET A 205 -1.26 7.65 0.06
CA MET A 205 -1.36 6.20 0.11
C MET A 205 -1.31 5.66 1.53
N ILE A 206 -0.45 6.21 2.40
CA ILE A 206 -0.39 5.86 3.83
C ILE A 206 -1.76 6.07 4.47
N PHE A 207 -2.40 7.22 4.21
CA PHE A 207 -3.75 7.50 4.69
C PHE A 207 -4.78 6.49 4.16
N LEU A 208 -4.81 6.26 2.83
CA LEU A 208 -5.77 5.33 2.23
C LEU A 208 -5.62 3.91 2.79
N HIS A 209 -4.38 3.43 2.91
CA HIS A 209 -4.11 2.09 3.43
C HIS A 209 -4.47 1.98 4.91
N ALA A 210 -4.02 2.93 5.74
CA ALA A 210 -4.38 2.94 7.16
C ALA A 210 -5.91 3.01 7.35
N PHE A 211 -6.63 3.74 6.50
CA PHE A 211 -8.09 3.78 6.57
C PHE A 211 -8.74 2.44 6.15
N TYR A 212 -8.24 1.82 5.08
CA TYR A 212 -8.67 0.49 4.65
C TYR A 212 -8.50 -0.55 5.77
N ASP A 213 -7.32 -0.59 6.40
CA ASP A 213 -7.03 -1.50 7.51
C ASP A 213 -7.85 -1.18 8.76
N PHE A 214 -8.05 0.11 9.07
CA PHE A 214 -8.90 0.54 10.18
C PHE A 214 -10.31 0.00 10.03
N THR A 215 -10.91 0.15 8.84
CA THR A 215 -12.27 -0.33 8.59
C THR A 215 -12.35 -1.86 8.55
N SER A 216 -11.31 -2.54 8.06
CA SER A 216 -11.25 -4.01 8.03
C SER A 216 -11.06 -4.66 9.40
N LEU A 217 -10.54 -3.91 10.38
CA LEU A 217 -10.21 -4.40 11.71
C LEU A 217 -10.97 -3.66 12.82
N MET A 218 -12.01 -2.88 12.50
CA MET A 218 -12.69 -2.05 13.49
C MET A 218 -13.33 -2.90 14.60
N MET A 219 -13.96 -4.03 14.26
CA MET A 219 -14.53 -4.95 15.27
C MET A 219 -13.49 -5.36 16.32
N SER A 220 -12.29 -5.75 15.88
CA SER A 220 -11.20 -6.15 16.78
C SER A 220 -10.59 -4.94 17.52
N GLY A 221 -10.33 -3.85 16.81
CA GLY A 221 -9.62 -2.69 17.31
C GLY A 221 -10.43 -1.75 18.21
N ILE A 222 -11.76 -1.70 18.03
CA ILE A 222 -12.66 -0.83 18.79
C ILE A 222 -13.47 -1.61 19.81
N TYR A 223 -13.93 -2.81 19.48
CA TYR A 223 -14.84 -3.59 20.33
C TYR A 223 -14.17 -4.84 20.94
N GLY A 224 -12.92 -5.16 20.54
CA GLY A 224 -12.23 -6.35 21.05
C GLY A 224 -12.81 -7.67 20.54
N ILE A 225 -13.59 -7.62 19.46
CA ILE A 225 -14.23 -8.80 18.88
C ILE A 225 -13.40 -9.32 17.73
N GLY A 226 -12.93 -10.56 17.89
CA GLY A 226 -12.06 -11.22 16.94
C GLY A 226 -10.60 -10.76 17.03
N SER A 227 -9.80 -11.12 16.04
CA SER A 227 -8.41 -10.66 15.91
C SER A 227 -7.95 -10.64 14.45
N LEU A 228 -6.82 -9.96 14.18
CA LEU A 228 -6.16 -10.03 12.88
C LEU A 228 -5.90 -11.48 12.45
N GLN A 229 -5.44 -12.32 13.38
CA GLN A 229 -5.12 -13.72 13.08
C GLN A 229 -6.38 -14.51 12.73
N GLU A 230 -7.45 -14.34 13.50
CA GLU A 230 -8.74 -14.99 13.23
C GLU A 230 -9.32 -14.55 11.88
N GLY A 231 -9.23 -13.25 11.54
CA GLY A 231 -9.67 -12.74 10.25
C GLY A 231 -8.92 -13.37 9.06
N VAL A 232 -7.60 -13.62 9.22
CA VAL A 232 -6.85 -14.38 8.21
C VAL A 232 -7.28 -15.83 8.20
N GLN A 233 -7.41 -16.48 9.36
CA GLN A 233 -7.77 -17.89 9.47
C GLN A 233 -9.16 -18.22 8.94
N SER A 234 -10.09 -17.26 8.96
CA SER A 234 -11.43 -17.42 8.40
C SER A 234 -11.48 -17.32 6.88
N MET A 235 -10.37 -16.97 6.20
CA MET A 235 -10.37 -16.84 4.75
C MET A 235 -10.50 -18.18 4.05
N ASP A 236 -11.39 -18.19 3.06
CA ASP A 236 -11.79 -19.35 2.28
C ASP A 236 -12.05 -18.96 0.81
N ALA A 237 -12.54 -19.89 0.00
CA ALA A 237 -12.90 -19.63 -1.39
C ALA A 237 -14.00 -18.55 -1.53
N ALA A 238 -14.93 -18.46 -0.58
CA ALA A 238 -16.00 -17.47 -0.63
C ALA A 238 -15.40 -16.06 -0.58
N SER A 239 -14.38 -15.85 0.25
CA SER A 239 -13.64 -14.58 0.44
C SER A 239 -13.10 -13.96 -0.86
N LEU A 240 -12.94 -14.75 -1.93
CA LEU A 240 -12.51 -14.27 -3.25
C LEU A 240 -13.58 -13.46 -4.02
N TRP A 241 -14.80 -13.29 -3.48
CA TRP A 241 -15.81 -12.40 -4.06
C TRP A 241 -15.28 -10.96 -4.25
N VAL A 242 -14.38 -10.53 -3.36
CA VAL A 242 -13.71 -9.22 -3.40
C VAL A 242 -12.99 -8.94 -4.73
N LEU A 243 -12.49 -9.99 -5.40
CA LEU A 243 -11.80 -9.87 -6.69
C LEU A 243 -12.73 -9.26 -7.76
N LEU A 244 -14.02 -9.61 -7.70
CA LEU A 244 -15.02 -9.13 -8.65
C LEU A 244 -15.32 -7.65 -8.45
N ILE A 245 -15.32 -7.18 -7.20
CA ILE A 245 -15.59 -5.79 -6.84
C ILE A 245 -14.49 -4.85 -7.34
N TYR A 246 -13.23 -5.27 -7.21
CA TYR A 246 -12.10 -4.44 -7.62
C TYR A 246 -11.79 -4.49 -9.11
N LEU A 247 -12.35 -5.43 -9.88
CA LEU A 247 -12.11 -5.55 -11.32
C LEU A 247 -12.51 -4.28 -12.08
N GLY A 248 -13.71 -3.74 -11.83
CA GLY A 248 -14.20 -2.51 -12.47
C GLY A 248 -13.30 -1.29 -12.20
N PRO A 249 -13.01 -0.95 -10.94
CA PRO A 249 -12.08 0.11 -10.56
C PRO A 249 -10.67 -0.05 -11.14
N ILE A 250 -10.12 -1.27 -11.17
CA ILE A 250 -8.81 -1.57 -11.78
C ILE A 250 -8.83 -1.27 -13.27
N ILE A 251 -9.85 -1.73 -14.00
CA ILE A 251 -10.00 -1.46 -15.43
C ILE A 251 -10.15 0.05 -15.65
N TYR A 252 -10.99 0.71 -14.85
CA TYR A 252 -11.18 2.16 -14.91
C TYR A 252 -9.86 2.91 -14.73
N LEU A 253 -9.10 2.65 -13.67
CA LEU A 253 -7.83 3.33 -13.41
C LEU A 253 -6.81 3.05 -14.51
N THR A 254 -6.75 1.82 -15.02
CA THR A 254 -5.87 1.43 -16.14
C THR A 254 -6.16 2.24 -17.40
N ILE A 255 -7.43 2.40 -17.76
CA ILE A 255 -7.85 3.23 -18.89
C ILE A 255 -7.53 4.70 -18.62
N ARG A 256 -7.83 5.20 -17.41
CA ARG A 256 -7.58 6.59 -17.04
C ARG A 256 -6.10 6.97 -17.12
N ILE A 257 -5.19 6.10 -16.71
CA ILE A 257 -3.74 6.33 -16.81
C ILE A 257 -3.31 6.59 -18.26
N HIS A 258 -3.85 5.86 -19.24
CA HIS A 258 -3.58 6.08 -20.66
C HIS A 258 -4.22 7.38 -21.17
N LEU A 259 -5.46 7.66 -20.75
CA LEU A 259 -6.18 8.86 -21.18
C LEU A 259 -5.52 10.15 -20.66
N ASP A 260 -5.04 10.14 -19.41
CA ASP A 260 -4.37 11.29 -18.80
C ASP A 260 -3.06 11.63 -19.52
N GLU A 261 -2.30 10.62 -19.95
CA GLU A 261 -1.10 10.82 -20.76
C GLU A 261 -1.44 11.45 -22.13
N LYS A 262 -2.45 10.91 -22.83
CA LYS A 262 -2.90 11.45 -24.12
C LYS A 262 -3.39 12.90 -23.98
N ARG A 263 -4.16 13.20 -22.94
CA ARG A 263 -4.67 14.56 -22.65
C ARG A 263 -3.54 15.53 -22.39
N THR A 264 -2.55 15.12 -21.61
CA THR A 264 -1.36 15.94 -21.31
C THR A 264 -0.54 16.22 -22.58
N ALA A 265 -0.33 15.20 -23.42
CA ALA A 265 0.35 15.37 -24.70
C ALA A 265 -0.40 16.32 -25.66
N LEU A 266 -1.73 16.21 -25.74
CA LEU A 266 -2.56 17.10 -26.56
C LEU A 266 -2.56 18.53 -26.05
N ARG A 267 -2.64 18.74 -24.73
CA ARG A 267 -2.56 20.07 -24.12
C ARG A 267 -1.23 20.74 -24.43
N LYS A 268 -0.11 20.04 -24.25
CA LYS A 268 1.22 20.56 -24.57
C LYS A 268 1.34 20.97 -26.03
N ARG A 269 0.88 20.12 -26.97
CA ARG A 269 0.87 20.46 -28.40
C ARG A 269 0.06 21.71 -28.73
N ARG A 270 -1.05 21.96 -28.02
CA ARG A 270 -1.88 23.16 -28.20
C ARG A 270 -1.19 24.42 -27.65
N GLU A 271 -0.52 24.31 -26.51
CA GLU A 271 0.29 25.38 -25.91
C GLU A 271 1.46 25.75 -26.84
N ASP A 272 2.23 24.76 -27.30
CA ASP A 272 3.35 24.96 -28.23
C ASP A 272 2.88 25.63 -29.55
N ALA A 273 1.74 25.20 -30.10
CA ALA A 273 1.18 25.78 -31.32
C ALA A 273 0.66 27.21 -31.13
N PHE A 274 0.16 27.54 -29.94
CA PHE A 274 -0.26 28.89 -29.59
C PHE A 274 0.95 29.83 -29.47
N ASP A 275 2.00 29.39 -28.77
CA ASP A 275 3.23 30.17 -28.59
C ASP A 275 3.94 30.43 -29.94
N GLN A 276 3.98 29.45 -30.83
CA GLN A 276 4.51 29.62 -32.19
C GLN A 276 3.73 30.66 -33.01
N ARG A 277 2.40 30.69 -32.89
CA ARG A 277 1.59 31.72 -33.56
C ARG A 277 1.85 33.11 -32.99
N LEU A 278 2.04 33.22 -31.67
CA LEU A 278 2.36 34.50 -31.02
C LEU A 278 3.69 35.08 -31.49
N LEU A 279 4.68 34.21 -31.74
CA LEU A 279 5.99 34.60 -32.27
C LEU A 279 5.96 35.06 -33.73
N MET A 280 5.02 34.57 -34.55
CA MET A 280 4.87 35.01 -35.95
C MET A 280 4.11 36.34 -36.11
N ILE A 281 3.52 36.86 -35.03
CA ILE A 281 2.77 38.13 -35.03
C ILE A 281 3.63 39.29 -34.46
N LYS A 282 4.84 39.00 -33.95
CA LYS A 282 5.83 39.98 -33.51
C LYS A 282 6.91 40.18 -34.58
#